data_AF-A0A7W1GGQ3-F1
#
_entry.id   AF-A0A7W1GGQ3-F1
#
_cell.length_a   1.000
_cell.length_b   1.000
_cell.length_c   1.000
_cell.angle_alpha   90.00
_cell.angle_beta   90.00
_cell.angle_gamma   90.00
#
_symmetry.space_group_name_H-M   'P 1'
#
loop_
_entity.id
_entity.type
_entity.pdbx_description
1 polymer ?
#
loop_
_entity_poly.entity_id
_entity_poly.type
_entity_poly.pdbx_seq_one_letter_code
_entity_poly.pdbx_strand_id
1 'polypeptide(L)'
;MWSDLSDFAKTAERAYRRDVWTTQPEYVEVWLEKDALSGIFEDVLSKYGVTLNVGRGFDGWDSIHNAGDRYRENGGVTILYFGDFDPSGEDMVRSLRERIGEYIEITDDPFDFSGDVNVEIVKCALTMSDIKRYQLPPDFAKKTDTRAAKFIARHGDVSVELDALPADVLRNRLITEVESRMDLKALAQVSAQEASERERLVKLLSAA
;
A
#
# COMPACT_ATOMS: atom_id res chain seq x y z
N MET A 1 11.55 5.05 -28.95
CA MET A 1 12.80 5.46 -29.64
C MET A 1 12.97 6.94 -29.42
N TRP A 2 14.17 7.37 -29.05
CA TRP A 2 14.50 8.78 -28.84
C TRP A 2 15.26 9.31 -30.05
N SER A 3 15.07 10.59 -30.34
CA SER A 3 15.70 11.26 -31.47
C SER A 3 17.18 11.58 -31.23
N ASP A 4 17.55 11.91 -30.00
CA ASP A 4 18.92 12.16 -29.56
C ASP A 4 19.07 11.98 -28.02
N LEU A 5 20.25 12.30 -27.49
CA LEU A 5 20.54 12.21 -26.05
C LEU A 5 19.75 13.24 -25.22
N SER A 6 19.44 14.41 -25.76
CA SER A 6 18.62 15.42 -25.07
C SER A 6 17.16 14.98 -24.97
N ASP A 7 16.65 14.28 -25.97
CA ASP A 7 15.32 13.65 -25.96
C ASP A 7 15.25 12.49 -24.97
N PHE A 8 16.30 11.66 -24.89
CA PHE A 8 16.42 10.63 -23.86
C PHE A 8 16.52 11.24 -22.45
N ALA A 9 17.27 12.34 -22.29
CA ALA A 9 17.45 13.01 -21.01
C ALA A 9 16.13 13.44 -20.36
N LYS A 10 15.15 13.90 -21.15
CA LYS A 10 13.80 14.23 -20.65
C LYS A 10 13.03 13.02 -20.12
N THR A 11 13.26 11.86 -20.73
CA THR A 11 12.68 10.60 -20.24
C THR A 11 13.35 10.16 -18.95
N ALA A 12 14.68 10.20 -18.91
CA ALA A 12 15.46 9.87 -17.73
C ALA A 12 15.14 10.80 -16.55
N GLU A 13 14.96 12.10 -16.80
CA GLU A 13 14.53 13.09 -15.81
C GLU A 13 13.19 12.73 -15.17
N ARG A 14 12.18 12.41 -16.00
CA ARG A 14 10.84 12.02 -15.52
C ARG A 14 10.82 10.68 -14.80
N ALA A 15 11.67 9.75 -15.23
CA ALA A 15 11.76 8.40 -14.65
C ALA A 15 12.60 8.36 -13.38
N TYR A 16 13.59 9.25 -13.23
CA TYR A 16 14.48 9.27 -12.07
C TYR A 16 13.68 9.55 -10.81
N ARG A 17 13.72 8.61 -9.86
CA ARG A 17 13.24 8.80 -8.50
C ARG A 17 14.27 8.32 -7.52
N ARG A 18 14.47 9.09 -6.46
CA ARG A 18 15.35 8.74 -5.38
C ARG A 18 14.63 7.82 -4.41
N ASP A 19 15.35 6.84 -3.88
CA ASP A 19 14.81 5.97 -2.84
C ASP A 19 14.56 6.76 -1.55
N VAL A 20 13.29 6.86 -1.17
CA VAL A 20 12.84 7.56 0.04
C VAL A 20 13.09 6.73 1.30
N TRP A 21 13.09 5.39 1.18
CA TRP A 21 13.03 4.46 2.30
C TRP A 21 14.31 4.43 3.12
N THR A 22 15.45 4.75 2.52
CA THR A 22 16.74 4.90 3.21
C THR A 22 16.74 5.90 4.37
N THR A 23 15.73 6.77 4.45
CA THR A 23 15.60 7.82 5.47
C THR A 23 14.34 7.70 6.33
N GLN A 24 13.48 6.71 6.04
CA GLN A 24 12.22 6.53 6.75
C GLN A 24 12.40 5.63 7.98
N PRO A 25 11.56 5.80 9.02
CA PRO A 25 11.62 4.97 10.23
C PRO A 25 11.16 3.53 9.98
N GLU A 26 10.25 3.34 9.03
CA GLU A 26 9.69 2.05 8.66
C GLU A 26 9.31 2.05 7.16
N TYR A 27 9.20 0.87 6.57
CA TYR A 27 8.69 0.69 5.22
C TYR A 27 7.17 0.61 5.23
N VAL A 28 6.51 1.35 4.33
CA VAL A 28 5.04 1.35 4.22
C VAL A 28 4.64 0.87 2.84
N GLU A 29 3.74 -0.11 2.78
CA GLU A 29 3.15 -0.62 1.54
C GLU A 29 1.62 -0.58 1.63
N VAL A 30 0.95 -0.25 0.53
CA VAL A 30 -0.52 -0.21 0.48
C VAL A 30 -1.04 -1.37 -0.33
N TRP A 31 -1.98 -2.13 0.23
CA TRP A 31 -2.64 -3.26 -0.42
C TRP A 31 -4.11 -2.93 -0.68
N LEU A 32 -4.53 -3.00 -1.93
CA LEU A 32 -5.87 -2.64 -2.40
C LEU A 32 -6.54 -3.83 -3.07
N GLU A 33 -7.72 -4.25 -2.61
CA GLU A 33 -8.45 -5.38 -3.20
C GLU A 33 -9.13 -5.03 -4.54
N LYS A 34 -9.58 -3.78 -4.71
CA LYS A 34 -10.39 -3.36 -5.85
C LYS A 34 -9.57 -2.60 -6.90
N ASP A 35 -9.23 -3.25 -8.02
CA ASP A 35 -8.43 -2.65 -9.11
C ASP A 35 -9.08 -1.40 -9.72
N ALA A 36 -10.42 -1.29 -9.71
CA ALA A 36 -11.13 -0.10 -10.18
C ALA A 36 -10.79 1.19 -9.40
N LEU A 37 -10.25 1.06 -8.18
CA LEU A 37 -9.81 2.20 -7.35
C LEU A 37 -8.31 2.50 -7.47
N SER A 38 -7.55 1.69 -8.22
CA SER A 38 -6.08 1.79 -8.33
C SER A 38 -5.62 3.19 -8.71
N GLY A 39 -6.22 3.82 -9.73
CA GLY A 39 -5.84 5.16 -10.17
C GLY A 39 -5.92 6.23 -9.07
N ILE A 40 -6.93 6.16 -8.18
CA ILE A 40 -7.06 7.08 -7.04
C ILE A 40 -5.89 6.87 -6.07
N PHE A 41 -5.50 5.62 -5.84
CA PHE A 41 -4.40 5.27 -4.94
C PHE A 41 -3.05 5.65 -5.54
N GLU A 42 -2.78 5.33 -6.80
CA GLU A 42 -1.54 5.69 -7.50
C GLU A 42 -1.31 7.21 -7.49
N ASP A 43 -2.35 7.99 -7.78
CA ASP A 43 -2.30 9.46 -7.74
C ASP A 43 -1.90 9.99 -6.36
N VAL A 44 -2.35 9.33 -5.29
CA VAL A 44 -2.03 9.73 -3.91
C VAL A 44 -0.66 9.24 -3.49
N LEU A 45 -0.30 8.00 -3.80
CA LEU A 45 0.90 7.33 -3.28
C LEU A 45 2.17 7.72 -4.03
N SER A 46 2.05 8.11 -5.30
CA SER A 46 3.19 8.52 -6.14
C SER A 46 3.99 9.71 -5.58
N LYS A 47 3.38 10.57 -4.75
CA LYS A 47 4.08 11.68 -4.08
C LYS A 47 4.88 11.25 -2.84
N TYR A 48 4.58 10.08 -2.29
CA TYR A 48 5.28 9.51 -1.13
C TYR A 48 6.31 8.45 -1.52
N GLY A 49 6.29 7.96 -2.77
CA GLY A 49 7.12 6.81 -3.16
C GLY A 49 6.64 5.49 -2.58
N VAL A 50 5.37 5.43 -2.16
CA VAL A 50 4.75 4.25 -1.56
C VAL A 50 4.30 3.27 -2.64
N THR A 51 4.67 2.00 -2.47
CA THR A 51 4.25 0.91 -3.35
C THR A 51 2.76 0.61 -3.17
N LEU A 52 2.05 0.48 -4.29
CA LEU A 52 0.67 0.00 -4.33
C LEU A 52 0.66 -1.45 -4.85
N ASN A 53 0.15 -2.36 -4.03
CA ASN A 53 -0.14 -3.73 -4.41
C ASN A 53 -1.65 -3.86 -4.64
N VAL A 54 -2.05 -4.22 -5.86
CA VAL A 54 -3.46 -4.35 -6.23
C VAL A 54 -3.81 -5.82 -6.39
N GLY A 55 -4.82 -6.29 -5.67
CA GLY A 55 -5.33 -7.65 -5.72
C GLY A 55 -5.98 -7.96 -7.07
N ARG A 56 -5.18 -8.29 -8.07
CA ARG A 56 -5.66 -8.84 -9.34
C ARG A 56 -5.79 -10.35 -9.19
N GLY A 57 -6.99 -10.88 -9.46
CA GLY A 57 -7.28 -12.31 -9.28
C GLY A 57 -6.23 -13.20 -9.96
N PHE A 58 -5.73 -14.20 -9.22
CA PHE A 58 -4.64 -15.15 -9.54
C PHE A 58 -3.18 -14.71 -9.25
N ASP A 59 -2.86 -13.43 -9.08
CA ASP A 59 -1.48 -12.96 -8.85
C ASP A 59 -1.03 -13.02 -7.37
N GLY A 60 -1.76 -13.78 -6.54
CA GLY A 60 -1.61 -13.74 -5.09
C GLY A 60 -0.22 -14.14 -4.59
N TRP A 61 0.37 -15.22 -5.12
CA TRP A 61 1.66 -15.72 -4.65
C TRP A 61 2.84 -14.91 -5.16
N ASP A 62 2.85 -14.49 -6.42
CA ASP A 62 3.90 -13.63 -6.95
C ASP A 62 3.90 -12.26 -6.25
N SER A 63 2.72 -11.72 -5.94
CA SER A 63 2.59 -10.50 -5.15
C SER A 63 3.18 -10.65 -3.75
N ILE A 64 2.97 -11.80 -3.10
CA ILE A 64 3.52 -12.12 -1.78
C ILE A 64 5.04 -12.31 -1.84
N HIS A 65 5.56 -13.01 -2.86
CA HIS A 65 7.01 -13.20 -3.03
C HIS A 65 7.73 -11.87 -3.26
N ASN A 66 7.23 -11.06 -4.21
CA ASN A 66 7.79 -9.74 -4.49
C ASN A 66 7.74 -8.83 -3.26
N ALA A 67 6.66 -8.89 -2.49
CA ALA A 67 6.52 -8.16 -1.24
C ALA A 67 7.53 -8.66 -0.20
N GLY A 68 7.65 -9.97 0.01
CA GLY A 68 8.58 -10.53 0.97
C GLY A 68 10.04 -10.21 0.66
N ASP A 69 10.43 -10.16 -0.62
CA ASP A 69 11.78 -9.74 -1.01
C ASP A 69 12.04 -8.27 -0.61
N ARG A 70 11.08 -7.37 -0.87
CA ARG A 70 11.15 -5.98 -0.38
C ARG A 70 11.21 -5.92 1.14
N TYR A 71 10.43 -6.75 1.82
CA TYR A 71 10.35 -6.73 3.28
C TYR A 71 11.64 -7.20 3.94
N ARG A 72 12.38 -8.15 3.36
CA ARG A 72 13.71 -8.55 3.88
C ARG A 72 14.75 -7.44 3.77
N GLU A 73 14.61 -6.55 2.79
CA GLU A 73 15.51 -5.41 2.60
C GLU A 73 15.24 -4.25 3.57
N ASN A 74 14.09 -4.29 4.28
CA ASN A 74 13.64 -3.24 5.18
C ASN A 74 13.45 -3.79 6.60
N GLY A 75 13.89 -3.07 7.64
CA GLY A 75 13.86 -3.61 9.01
C GLY A 75 12.45 -3.86 9.56
N GLY A 76 11.53 -2.91 9.36
CA GLY A 76 10.14 -2.99 9.80
C GLY A 76 9.19 -2.56 8.69
N VAL A 77 8.05 -3.22 8.60
CA VAL A 77 7.08 -3.06 7.51
C VAL A 77 5.67 -2.87 8.07
N THR A 78 5.00 -1.82 7.62
CA THR A 78 3.56 -1.66 7.80
C THR A 78 2.81 -1.80 6.47
N ILE A 79 1.87 -2.75 6.43
CA ILE A 79 0.96 -2.96 5.32
C ILE A 79 -0.38 -2.28 5.62
N LEU A 80 -0.73 -1.26 4.83
CA LEU A 80 -2.03 -0.59 4.89
C LEU A 80 -3.00 -1.27 3.94
N TYR A 81 -3.92 -2.07 4.47
CA TYR A 81 -4.89 -2.82 3.69
C TYR A 81 -6.23 -2.08 3.53
N PHE A 82 -6.67 -1.97 2.29
CA PHE A 82 -7.93 -1.40 1.86
C PHE A 82 -8.73 -2.45 1.09
N GLY A 83 -9.82 -2.92 1.68
CA GLY A 83 -10.68 -3.93 1.08
C GLY A 83 -12.12 -3.82 1.54
N ASP A 84 -12.92 -4.77 1.09
CA ASP A 84 -14.36 -4.75 1.34
C ASP A 84 -14.66 -5.07 2.82
N PHE A 85 -15.84 -4.65 3.26
CA PHE A 85 -16.40 -5.11 4.52
C PHE A 85 -17.27 -6.33 4.26
N ASP A 86 -16.65 -7.50 4.13
CA ASP A 86 -17.32 -8.79 3.96
C ASP A 86 -16.53 -9.90 4.67
N PRO A 87 -17.00 -11.16 4.69
CA PRO A 87 -16.27 -12.25 5.35
C PRO A 87 -14.85 -12.47 4.83
N SER A 88 -14.57 -12.20 3.55
CA SER A 88 -13.25 -12.36 2.95
C SER A 88 -12.34 -11.19 3.30
N GLY A 89 -12.82 -9.95 3.17
CA GLY A 89 -12.07 -8.74 3.49
C GLY A 89 -11.73 -8.60 4.98
N GLU A 90 -12.55 -9.12 5.90
CA GLU A 90 -12.20 -9.20 7.33
C GLU A 90 -11.16 -10.30 7.61
N ASP A 91 -11.16 -11.40 6.84
CA ASP A 91 -10.17 -12.48 6.98
C ASP A 91 -8.84 -12.16 6.27
N MET A 92 -8.80 -11.13 5.43
CA MET A 92 -7.64 -10.82 4.59
C MET A 92 -6.40 -10.47 5.42
N VAL A 93 -6.55 -9.77 6.54
CA VAL A 93 -5.43 -9.45 7.44
C VAL A 93 -4.74 -10.73 7.93
N ARG A 94 -5.53 -11.72 8.38
CA ARG A 94 -5.01 -13.03 8.78
C ARG A 94 -4.39 -13.76 7.59
N SER A 95 -5.09 -13.79 6.46
CA SER A 95 -4.63 -14.51 5.27
C SER A 95 -3.34 -13.94 4.70
N LEU A 96 -3.15 -12.62 4.70
CA LEU A 96 -1.92 -11.97 4.26
C LEU A 96 -0.78 -12.31 5.21
N ARG A 97 -1.01 -12.23 6.52
CA ARG A 97 -0.03 -12.60 7.54
C ARG A 97 0.45 -14.04 7.37
N GLU A 98 -0.49 -14.98 7.22
CA GLU A 98 -0.19 -16.40 7.00
C GLU A 98 0.65 -16.60 5.73
N ARG A 99 0.24 -16.01 4.59
CA ARG A 99 0.95 -16.17 3.31
C ARG A 99 2.33 -15.52 3.28
N ILE A 100 2.48 -14.35 3.90
CA ILE A 100 3.79 -13.69 4.04
C ILE A 100 4.69 -14.56 4.92
N GLY A 101 4.16 -15.08 6.04
CA GLY A 101 4.85 -15.98 6.96
C GLY A 101 5.25 -17.33 6.35
N GLU A 102 4.57 -17.78 5.28
CA GLU A 102 4.99 -18.96 4.50
C GLU A 102 6.24 -18.69 3.66
N TYR A 103 6.55 -17.42 3.34
CA TYR A 103 7.67 -17.04 2.48
C TYR A 103 8.84 -16.41 3.24
N ILE A 104 8.58 -15.60 4.27
CA ILE A 104 9.60 -14.96 5.13
C ILE A 104 9.26 -15.17 6.60
N GLU A 105 10.29 -15.26 7.45
CA GLU A 105 10.08 -15.29 8.91
C GLU A 105 9.63 -13.90 9.37
N ILE A 106 8.46 -13.83 10.03
CA ILE A 106 7.85 -12.58 10.50
C ILE A 106 7.55 -12.62 11.99
N THR A 107 7.62 -11.45 12.62
CA THR A 107 7.35 -11.25 14.04
C THR A 107 6.39 -10.07 14.26
N ASP A 108 5.68 -10.10 15.38
CA ASP A 108 4.92 -8.94 15.88
C ASP A 108 5.74 -8.11 16.88
N ASP A 109 6.89 -8.61 17.34
CA ASP A 109 7.71 -7.93 18.34
C ASP A 109 8.67 -6.95 17.66
N PRO A 110 8.51 -5.63 17.85
CA PRO A 110 9.42 -4.63 17.28
C PRO A 110 10.80 -4.63 17.94
N PHE A 111 10.96 -5.39 19.03
CA PHE A 111 12.22 -5.60 19.73
C PHE A 111 12.79 -7.00 19.52
N ASP A 112 12.30 -7.73 18.51
CA ASP A 112 12.89 -9.01 18.14
C ASP A 112 14.28 -8.80 17.51
N PHE A 113 15.25 -9.56 17.99
CA PHE A 113 16.63 -9.56 17.52
C PHE A 113 17.01 -10.87 16.81
N SER A 114 16.03 -11.74 16.53
CA SER A 114 16.17 -13.02 15.82
C SER A 114 16.60 -12.88 14.36
N GLY A 115 16.33 -11.71 13.75
CA GLY A 115 16.46 -11.49 12.31
C GLY A 115 15.13 -11.59 11.56
N ASP A 116 14.03 -11.92 12.26
CA ASP A 116 12.68 -11.93 11.71
C ASP A 116 12.23 -10.52 11.31
N VAL A 117 11.43 -10.43 10.25
CA VAL A 117 10.92 -9.14 9.79
C VAL A 117 9.70 -8.76 10.62
N ASN A 118 9.72 -7.57 11.24
CA ASN A 118 8.52 -7.05 11.88
C ASN A 118 7.52 -6.61 10.81
N VAL A 119 6.34 -7.25 10.79
CA VAL A 119 5.26 -6.93 9.84
C VAL A 119 3.97 -6.62 10.58
N GLU A 120 3.55 -5.36 10.53
CA GLU A 120 2.23 -4.90 10.94
C GLU A 120 1.27 -4.88 9.73
N ILE A 121 0.05 -5.38 9.89
CA ILE A 121 -0.99 -5.30 8.86
C ILE A 121 -2.21 -4.57 9.43
N VAL A 122 -2.52 -3.41 8.86
CA VAL A 122 -3.56 -2.51 9.33
C VAL A 122 -4.71 -2.46 8.32
N LYS A 123 -5.91 -2.88 8.72
CA LYS A 123 -7.12 -2.66 7.91
C LYS A 123 -7.58 -1.21 8.04
N CYS A 124 -7.30 -0.40 7.04
CA CYS A 124 -7.61 1.04 7.03
C CYS A 124 -9.05 1.34 6.58
N ALA A 125 -9.58 0.52 5.68
CA ALA A 125 -10.96 0.57 5.22
C ALA A 125 -11.36 -0.79 4.60
N LEU A 126 -12.63 -1.13 4.53
CA LEU A 126 -13.78 -0.51 5.21
C LEU A 126 -13.96 -1.06 6.62
N THR A 127 -14.42 -0.23 7.56
CA THR A 127 -14.79 -0.66 8.92
C THR A 127 -16.28 -0.46 9.19
N MET A 128 -16.81 -1.17 10.20
CA MET A 128 -18.19 -0.95 10.68
C MET A 128 -18.44 0.51 11.10
N SER A 129 -17.41 1.20 11.61
CA SER A 129 -17.50 2.63 11.94
C SER A 129 -17.67 3.50 10.70
N ASP A 130 -17.00 3.17 9.60
CA ASP A 130 -17.15 3.87 8.32
C ASP A 130 -18.56 3.66 7.75
N ILE A 131 -19.08 2.43 7.78
CA ILE A 131 -20.44 2.10 7.31
C ILE A 131 -21.48 2.95 8.03
N LYS A 132 -21.40 3.01 9.37
CA LYS A 132 -22.34 3.79 10.19
C LYS A 132 -22.19 5.30 9.96
N ARG A 133 -20.96 5.79 9.90
CA ARG A 133 -20.66 7.22 9.78
C ARG A 133 -21.10 7.81 8.45
N TYR A 134 -20.86 7.08 7.36
CA TYR A 134 -21.17 7.54 6.01
C TYR A 134 -22.49 6.98 5.46
N GLN A 135 -23.24 6.25 6.29
CA GLN A 135 -24.53 5.64 5.93
C GLN A 135 -24.45 4.82 4.63
N LEU A 136 -23.38 4.02 4.52
CA LEU A 136 -23.10 3.26 3.30
C LEU A 136 -24.20 2.21 3.05
N PRO A 137 -24.62 2.01 1.80
CA PRO A 137 -25.67 1.07 1.47
C PRO A 137 -25.23 -0.36 1.80
N PRO A 138 -25.92 -1.07 2.70
CA PRO A 138 -25.58 -2.44 3.03
C PRO A 138 -26.08 -3.40 1.94
N ASP A 139 -25.26 -4.40 1.63
CA ASP A 139 -25.66 -5.65 0.98
C ASP A 139 -25.71 -6.79 2.02
N PHE A 140 -26.27 -7.93 1.65
CA PHE A 140 -26.25 -9.13 2.48
C PHE A 140 -24.93 -9.87 2.33
N ALA A 141 -24.41 -10.45 3.42
CA ALA A 141 -23.19 -11.22 3.35
C ALA A 141 -23.39 -12.48 2.50
N LYS A 142 -22.39 -12.85 1.70
CA LYS A 142 -22.42 -14.07 0.88
C LYS A 142 -22.54 -15.30 1.79
N LYS A 143 -23.76 -15.82 1.94
CA LYS A 143 -24.10 -16.90 2.89
C LYS A 143 -23.40 -18.24 2.62
N THR A 144 -22.83 -18.41 1.42
CA THR A 144 -22.05 -19.60 1.04
C THR A 144 -20.59 -19.53 1.46
N ASP A 145 -20.11 -18.39 1.95
CA ASP A 145 -18.74 -18.28 2.47
C ASP A 145 -18.62 -19.00 3.82
N THR A 146 -17.64 -19.89 3.95
CA THR A 146 -17.40 -20.65 5.19
C THR A 146 -17.01 -19.74 6.37
N ARG A 147 -16.56 -18.52 6.09
CA ARG A 147 -16.25 -17.46 7.06
C ARG A 147 -17.49 -16.67 7.48
N ALA A 148 -18.59 -16.74 6.70
CA ALA A 148 -19.80 -15.95 6.93
C ALA A 148 -20.39 -16.16 8.32
N ALA A 149 -20.37 -17.38 8.86
CA ALA A 149 -20.94 -17.63 10.19
C ALA A 149 -20.24 -16.82 11.30
N LYS A 150 -18.90 -16.78 11.30
CA LYS A 150 -18.11 -16.01 12.27
C LYS A 150 -18.26 -14.50 12.04
N PHE A 151 -18.35 -14.08 10.77
CA PHE A 151 -18.54 -12.69 10.39
C PHE A 151 -19.91 -12.19 10.84
N ILE A 152 -20.99 -12.90 10.51
CA ILE A 152 -22.37 -12.56 10.88
C ILE A 152 -22.53 -12.48 12.39
N ALA A 153 -21.91 -13.41 13.13
CA ALA A 153 -21.94 -13.39 14.60
C ALA A 153 -21.27 -12.13 15.19
N ARG A 154 -20.25 -11.57 14.53
CA ARG A 154 -19.51 -10.38 15.00
C ARG A 154 -20.06 -9.06 14.50
N HIS A 155 -20.48 -9.01 13.23
CA HIS A 155 -20.77 -7.77 12.51
C HIS A 155 -22.21 -7.68 12.00
N GLY A 156 -22.98 -8.76 12.10
CA GLY A 156 -24.31 -8.89 11.49
C GLY A 156 -24.25 -9.33 10.02
N ASP A 157 -25.41 -9.56 9.43
CA ASP A 157 -25.56 -9.90 8.00
C ASP A 157 -25.49 -8.63 7.15
N VAL A 158 -24.32 -7.98 7.16
CA VAL A 158 -24.04 -6.72 6.45
C VAL A 158 -22.72 -6.84 5.70
N SER A 159 -22.74 -6.58 4.40
CA SER A 159 -21.54 -6.43 3.58
C SER A 159 -21.55 -5.13 2.80
N VAL A 160 -20.39 -4.51 2.62
CA VAL A 160 -20.25 -3.23 1.91
C VAL A 160 -18.96 -3.25 1.09
N GLU A 161 -19.06 -2.92 -0.19
CA GLU A 161 -17.90 -2.78 -1.07
C GLU A 161 -17.13 -1.49 -0.78
N LEU A 162 -15.81 -1.52 -0.94
CA LEU A 162 -14.92 -0.38 -0.69
C LEU A 162 -15.29 0.86 -1.52
N ASP A 163 -15.76 0.66 -2.74
CA ASP A 163 -16.17 1.74 -3.66
C ASP A 163 -17.48 2.43 -3.26
N ALA A 164 -18.22 1.91 -2.28
CA ALA A 164 -19.31 2.62 -1.65
C ALA A 164 -18.82 3.81 -0.78
N LEU A 165 -17.57 3.78 -0.33
CA LEU A 165 -16.99 4.89 0.43
C LEU A 165 -16.78 6.11 -0.49
N PRO A 166 -17.18 7.33 -0.08
CA PRO A 166 -16.89 8.53 -0.85
C PRO A 166 -15.39 8.66 -1.17
N ALA A 167 -15.07 8.95 -2.44
CA ALA A 167 -13.70 8.94 -2.93
C ALA A 167 -12.79 9.96 -2.20
N ASP A 168 -13.33 11.10 -1.78
CA ASP A 168 -12.63 12.11 -0.99
C ASP A 168 -12.30 11.61 0.42
N VAL A 169 -13.21 10.86 1.05
CA VAL A 169 -12.99 10.20 2.34
C VAL A 169 -11.90 9.14 2.21
N LEU A 170 -11.97 8.29 1.18
CA LEU A 170 -10.97 7.25 0.92
C LEU A 170 -9.58 7.86 0.70
N ARG A 171 -9.50 8.91 -0.14
CA ARG A 171 -8.29 9.69 -0.40
C ARG A 171 -7.70 10.28 0.88
N ASN A 172 -8.52 10.95 1.69
CA ASN A 172 -8.07 11.58 2.93
C ASN A 172 -7.59 10.54 3.96
N ARG A 173 -8.24 9.37 4.02
CA ARG A 173 -7.78 8.28 4.87
C ARG A 173 -6.42 7.76 4.42
N LEU A 174 -6.27 7.48 3.13
CA LEU A 174 -5.00 7.02 2.58
C LEU A 174 -3.86 7.99 2.89
N ILE A 175 -4.10 9.29 2.70
CA ILE A 175 -3.13 10.35 3.06
C ILE A 175 -2.79 10.29 4.55
N THR A 176 -3.82 10.23 5.41
CA THR A 176 -3.63 10.26 6.88
C THR A 176 -2.81 9.06 7.36
N GLU A 177 -3.12 7.85 6.89
CA GLU A 177 -2.44 6.62 7.32
C GLU A 177 -0.99 6.55 6.84
N VAL A 178 -0.71 7.07 5.64
CA VAL A 178 0.66 7.17 5.11
C VAL A 178 1.44 8.23 5.86
N GLU A 179 0.89 9.44 6.01
CA GLU A 179 1.57 10.57 6.66
C GLU A 179 1.83 10.31 8.15
N SER A 180 1.01 9.51 8.83
CA SER A 180 1.24 9.17 10.24
C SER A 180 2.41 8.20 10.46
N ARG A 181 2.91 7.56 9.40
CA ARG A 181 3.97 6.53 9.44
C ARG A 181 5.26 6.95 8.74
N MET A 182 5.26 8.14 8.13
CA MET A 182 6.41 8.66 7.40
C MET A 182 7.02 9.87 8.10
N ASP A 183 8.34 9.98 8.07
CA ASP A 183 9.04 11.23 8.37
C ASP A 183 8.92 12.15 7.14
N LEU A 184 7.90 13.02 7.19
CA LEU A 184 7.62 13.99 6.12
C LEU A 184 8.74 15.01 5.94
N LYS A 185 9.55 15.28 6.97
CA LYS A 185 10.70 16.18 6.85
C LYS A 185 11.83 15.49 6.11
N ALA A 186 12.11 14.23 6.42
CA ALA A 186 13.08 13.41 5.68
C ALA A 186 12.64 13.25 4.21
N LEU A 187 11.35 12.96 3.97
CA LEU A 187 10.79 12.87 2.63
C LEU A 187 10.97 14.17 1.83
N ALA A 188 10.73 15.33 2.45
CA ALA A 188 10.94 16.63 1.81
C ALA A 188 12.42 16.88 1.44
N GLN A 189 13.36 16.43 2.30
CA GLN A 189 14.79 16.52 2.02
C GLN A 189 15.20 15.62 0.83
N VAL A 190 14.72 14.37 0.80
CA VAL A 190 14.94 13.45 -0.33
C VAL A 190 14.38 14.03 -1.62
N SER A 191 13.18 14.62 -1.57
CA SER A 191 12.53 15.25 -2.73
C SER A 191 13.32 16.46 -3.26
N ALA A 192 13.86 17.29 -2.37
CA ALA A 192 14.70 18.42 -2.76
C ALA A 192 16.02 17.96 -3.41
N GLN A 193 16.62 16.89 -2.88
CA GLN A 193 17.81 16.28 -3.45
C GLN A 193 17.53 15.67 -4.83
N GLU A 194 16.41 14.96 -4.99
CA GLU A 194 15.95 14.41 -6.27
C GLU A 194 15.80 15.50 -7.33
N ALA A 195 15.20 16.64 -6.99
CA ALA A 195 15.03 17.76 -7.91
C ALA A 195 16.38 18.31 -8.42
N SER A 196 17.35 18.50 -7.51
CA SER A 196 18.71 18.93 -7.87
C SER A 196 19.42 17.91 -8.78
N GLU A 197 19.23 16.61 -8.51
CA GLU A 197 19.81 15.52 -9.29
C GLU A 197 19.21 15.40 -10.68
N ARG A 198 17.89 15.60 -10.82
CA ARG A 198 17.20 15.68 -12.12
C ARG A 198 17.78 16.79 -12.99
N GLU A 199 17.94 17.99 -12.46
CA GLU A 199 18.54 19.11 -13.20
C GLU A 199 19.98 18.78 -13.64
N ARG A 200 20.76 18.13 -12.76
CA ARG A 200 22.13 17.72 -13.07
C ARG A 200 22.15 16.63 -14.16
N LEU A 201 21.25 15.67 -14.10
CA LEU A 201 21.12 14.59 -15.08
C LEU A 201 20.86 15.14 -16.48
N VAL A 202 19.91 16.06 -16.61
CA VAL A 202 19.59 16.71 -17.90
C VAL A 202 20.81 17.46 -18.45
N LYS A 203 21.52 18.22 -17.60
CA LYS A 203 22.74 18.94 -18.01
C LYS A 203 23.83 17.99 -18.50
N LEU A 204 24.04 16.85 -17.83
CA LEU A 204 25.07 15.87 -18.21
C LEU A 204 24.75 15.19 -19.55
N LEU A 205 23.49 14.81 -19.77
CA LEU A 205 23.07 14.10 -20.98
C LEU A 205 22.88 15.03 -22.18
N SER A 206 22.62 16.32 -21.97
CA SER A 206 22.46 17.30 -23.05
C SER A 206 23.77 17.97 -23.48
N ALA A 207 24.85 17.79 -22.71
CA ALA A 207 26.18 18.33 -23.01
C ALA A 207 27.10 17.34 -23.76
N ALA A 208 26.60 16.12 -24.03
CA ALA A 208 27.28 15.05 -24.77
C ALA A 208 26.70 14.95 -26.19
#